data_AF-A0A4S2LCM6-F1
#
_entry.id   AF-A0A4S2LCM6-F1
#
_cell.length_a   1.000
_cell.length_b   1.000
_cell.length_c   1.000
_cell.angle_alpha   90.00
_cell.angle_beta   90.00
_cell.angle_gamma   90.00
#
_symmetry.space_group_name_H-M   'P 1'
#
loop_
_entity.id
_entity.type
_entity.pdbx_description
1 polymer ?
#
loop_
_entity_poly.entity_id
_entity_poly.type
_entity_poly.pdbx_seq_one_letter_code
_entity_poly.pdbx_strand_id
1 'polypeptide(L)'
;MFGCCEDVPRCFLVACCTPCYLCYMYKYDHEACFLPVFGAGPILLRVKHRFKYDIRGSLLKDICASTFCGPCVMCQLKADMDQMKNEGR
;
A
#
# COMPACT_ATOMS: atom_id res chain seq x y z
N MET A 1 0.06 7.42 12.48
CA MET A 1 -1.14 6.57 12.58
C MET A 1 -2.46 7.28 12.24
N PHE A 2 -2.48 8.54 11.79
CA PHE A 2 -3.68 9.15 11.19
C PHE A 2 -3.32 10.09 10.02
N GLY A 3 -2.75 9.53 8.94
CA GLY A 3 -2.58 10.27 7.67
C GLY A 3 -3.86 10.32 6.81
N CYS A 4 -4.97 9.72 7.27
CA CYS A 4 -6.24 9.66 6.53
C CYS A 4 -6.76 11.05 6.12
N CYS A 5 -6.53 12.08 6.93
CA CYS A 5 -7.05 13.42 6.71
C CYS A 5 -6.19 14.27 5.78
N GLU A 6 -4.96 13.83 5.46
CA GLU A 6 -4.04 14.57 4.59
C GLU A 6 -4.26 14.20 3.11
N ASP A 7 -4.72 12.97 2.83
CA ASP A 7 -4.92 12.43 1.48
C ASP A 7 -6.35 11.85 1.26
N VAL A 8 -7.37 12.53 1.80
CA VAL A 8 -8.80 12.17 1.65
C VAL A 8 -9.20 11.79 0.21
N PRO A 9 -8.84 12.54 -0.86
CA PRO A 9 -9.22 12.16 -2.22
C PRO A 9 -8.57 10.85 -2.67
N ARG A 10 -7.34 10.55 -2.23
CA ARG A 10 -6.65 9.29 -2.57
C ARG A 10 -7.31 8.11 -1.84
N CYS A 11 -7.64 8.28 -0.57
CA CYS A 11 -8.29 7.22 0.22
C CYS A 11 -9.72 6.93 -0.24
N PHE A 12 -10.44 7.94 -0.72
CA PHE A 12 -11.75 7.73 -1.36
C PHE A 12 -11.64 6.99 -2.70
N LEU A 13 -10.62 7.31 -3.51
CA LEU A 13 -10.35 6.62 -4.78
C LEU A 13 -10.02 5.13 -4.56
N VAL A 14 -9.23 4.84 -3.50
CA VAL A 14 -8.95 3.46 -3.07
C VAL A 14 -10.24 2.73 -2.67
N ALA A 15 -11.11 3.38 -1.90
CA ALA A 15 -12.38 2.78 -1.49
C ALA A 15 -13.33 2.55 -2.69
N CYS A 16 -13.26 3.38 -3.73
CA CYS A 16 -14.12 3.31 -4.91
C CYS A 16 -13.64 2.30 -5.96
N CYS A 17 -12.33 2.22 -6.26
CA CYS A 17 -11.75 1.16 -7.09
C CYS A 17 -10.43 0.60 -6.53
N THR A 18 -10.54 -0.24 -5.51
CA THR A 18 -9.43 -1.00 -4.92
C THR A 18 -8.57 -1.75 -5.97
N PRO A 19 -9.13 -2.57 -6.89
CA PRO A 19 -8.30 -3.35 -7.81
C PRO A 19 -7.56 -2.48 -8.82
N CYS A 20 -8.18 -1.41 -9.33
CA CYS A 20 -7.52 -0.45 -10.23
C CYS A 20 -6.31 0.21 -9.57
N TYR A 21 -6.48 0.62 -8.31
CA TYR A 21 -5.45 1.31 -7.55
C TYR A 21 -4.30 0.38 -7.18
N LEU A 22 -4.60 -0.86 -6.80
CA LEU A 22 -3.57 -1.88 -6.57
C LEU A 22 -2.77 -2.18 -7.85
N CYS A 23 -3.44 -2.30 -9.01
CA CYS A 23 -2.78 -2.40 -10.31
C CYS A 23 -1.76 -1.28 -10.54
N TYR A 24 -2.15 -0.04 -10.23
CA TYR A 24 -1.28 1.12 -10.34
C TYR A 24 -0.06 1.02 -9.39
N MET A 25 -0.27 0.60 -8.14
CA MET A 25 0.82 0.41 -7.17
C MET A 25 1.77 -0.73 -7.55
N TYR A 26 1.24 -1.86 -8.04
CA TYR A 26 2.08 -2.96 -8.54
C TYR A 26 2.92 -2.51 -9.75
N LYS A 27 2.31 -1.77 -10.68
CA LYS A 27 3.05 -1.18 -11.81
C LYS A 27 4.12 -0.20 -11.34
N TYR A 28 3.85 0.56 -10.28
CA TYR A 28 4.81 1.46 -9.65
C TYR A 28 6.02 0.72 -9.05
N ASP A 29 5.80 -0.49 -8.52
CA ASP A 29 6.84 -1.38 -8.00
C ASP A 29 7.49 -2.28 -9.08
N HIS A 30 7.25 -1.98 -10.37
CA HIS A 30 7.72 -2.74 -11.55
C HIS A 30 7.19 -4.19 -11.63
N GLU A 31 5.99 -4.43 -11.09
CA GLU A 31 5.33 -5.73 -11.06
C GLU A 31 4.10 -5.79 -11.99
N ALA A 32 3.61 -7.01 -12.22
CA ALA A 32 2.44 -7.25 -13.05
C ALA A 32 1.13 -6.74 -12.41
N CYS A 33 0.37 -5.92 -13.14
CA CYS A 33 -0.93 -5.42 -12.65
C CYS A 33 -1.98 -6.52 -12.45
N PHE A 34 -1.86 -7.72 -13.03
CA PHE A 34 -2.82 -8.81 -12.77
C PHE A 34 -2.64 -9.49 -11.40
N LEU A 35 -1.55 -9.25 -10.68
CA LEU A 35 -1.29 -9.81 -9.36
C LEU A 35 -2.47 -9.67 -8.36
N PRO A 36 -3.13 -8.50 -8.22
CA PRO A 36 -4.29 -8.32 -7.34
C PRO A 36 -5.47 -9.22 -7.70
N VAL A 37 -5.63 -9.58 -8.98
CA VAL A 37 -6.68 -10.49 -9.45
C VAL A 37 -6.41 -11.93 -8.99
N PHE A 38 -5.14 -12.29 -8.81
CA PHE A 38 -4.72 -13.60 -8.31
C PHE A 38 -4.60 -13.67 -6.77
N GLY A 39 -5.12 -12.67 -6.04
CA GLY A 39 -5.08 -12.64 -4.58
C GLY A 39 -3.84 -11.96 -3.99
N ALA A 40 -3.02 -11.31 -4.83
CA ALA A 40 -1.95 -10.44 -4.36
C ALA A 40 -2.54 -9.12 -3.86
N GLY A 41 -3.13 -9.21 -2.68
CA GLY A 41 -3.76 -8.08 -2.02
C GLY A 41 -2.73 -7.06 -1.53
N PRO A 42 -3.23 -5.98 -0.92
CA PRO A 42 -2.40 -4.89 -0.46
C PRO A 42 -1.35 -5.25 0.60
N ILE A 43 -1.63 -6.32 1.35
CA ILE A 43 -0.72 -6.88 2.36
C ILE A 43 0.54 -7.41 1.69
N LEU A 44 0.43 -8.05 0.52
CA LEU A 44 1.59 -8.62 -0.17
C LEU A 44 2.54 -7.53 -0.66
N LEU A 45 2.00 -6.45 -1.25
CA LEU A 45 2.79 -5.30 -1.66
C LEU A 45 3.53 -4.69 -0.44
N ARG A 46 2.86 -4.60 0.71
CA ARG A 46 3.44 -4.10 1.96
C ARG A 46 4.56 -5.00 2.48
N VAL A 47 4.36 -6.32 2.48
CA VAL A 47 5.37 -7.31 2.89
C VAL A 47 6.59 -7.23 1.97
N LYS A 48 6.37 -7.18 0.65
CA LYS A 48 7.44 -7.03 -0.34
C LYS A 48 8.23 -5.74 -0.10
N HIS A 49 7.54 -4.61 0.08
CA HIS A 49 8.16 -3.33 0.39
C HIS A 49 9.01 -3.42 1.67
N ARG A 50 8.49 -3.99 2.75
CA ARG A 50 9.25 -4.18 4.00
C ARG A 50 10.48 -5.07 3.81
N PHE A 51 10.35 -6.14 3.03
CA PHE A 51 11.47 -7.03 2.69
C PHE A 51 12.54 -6.31 1.87
N LYS A 52 12.14 -5.48 0.91
CA LYS A 52 13.06 -4.71 0.06
C LYS A 52 13.87 -3.68 0.86
N TYR A 53 13.27 -3.08 1.88
CA TYR A 53 13.88 -1.99 2.67
C TYR A 53 14.30 -2.40 4.10
N ASP A 54 14.35 -3.70 4.43
CA ASP A 54 14.67 -4.26 5.76
C ASP A 54 13.91 -3.60 6.93
N ILE A 55 12.66 -3.19 6.70
CA ILE A 55 11.89 -2.45 7.72
C ILE A 55 11.30 -3.46 8.71
N ARG A 56 11.98 -3.66 9.85
CA ARG A 56 11.46 -4.47 10.98
C ARG A 56 10.15 -3.90 11.52
N GLY A 57 9.05 -4.66 11.40
CA GLY A 57 7.81 -4.39 12.12
C GLY A 57 6.83 -5.55 12.09
N SER A 58 5.81 -5.50 12.96
CA SER A 58 4.90 -6.62 13.18
C SER A 58 3.79 -6.71 12.14
N LEU A 59 3.73 -7.84 11.41
CA LEU A 59 2.64 -8.21 10.49
C LEU A 59 1.25 -8.08 11.15
N LEU A 60 1.16 -8.43 12.43
CA LEU A 60 -0.07 -8.32 13.24
C LEU A 60 -0.61 -6.89 13.32
N LYS A 61 0.26 -5.87 13.44
CA LYS A 61 -0.19 -4.47 13.43
C LYS A 61 -0.71 -4.06 12.05
N ASP A 62 -0.10 -4.58 10.99
CA ASP A 62 -0.53 -4.29 9.62
C ASP A 62 -1.87 -4.96 9.29
N ILE A 63 -2.10 -6.20 9.75
CA ILE A 63 -3.40 -6.89 9.62
C ILE A 63 -4.46 -6.15 10.43
N CYS A 64 -4.22 -5.87 11.71
CA CYS A 64 -5.19 -5.15 12.54
C CYS A 64 -5.50 -3.75 11.97
N ALA A 65 -4.49 -3.02 11.49
CA ALA A 65 -4.70 -1.72 10.86
C ALA A 65 -5.46 -1.84 9.52
N SER A 66 -5.20 -2.88 8.72
CA SER A 66 -5.92 -3.13 7.47
C SER A 66 -7.38 -3.51 7.72
N THR A 67 -7.68 -4.19 8.83
CA THR A 67 -9.05 -4.52 9.24
C THR A 67 -9.80 -3.29 9.79
N PHE A 68 -9.10 -2.38 10.49
CA PHE A 68 -9.70 -1.18 11.06
C PHE A 68 -9.90 -0.06 10.01
N CYS A 69 -8.94 0.10 9.10
CA CYS A 69 -9.00 1.12 8.05
C CYS A 69 -8.12 0.77 6.83
N GLY A 70 -8.56 -0.22 6.05
CA GLY A 70 -7.89 -0.67 4.81
C GLY A 70 -7.43 0.46 3.86
N PRO A 71 -8.27 1.43 3.47
CA PRO A 71 -7.86 2.48 2.53
C PRO A 71 -6.77 3.39 3.09
N CYS A 72 -6.81 3.75 4.39
CA CYS A 72 -5.76 4.59 4.97
C CYS A 72 -4.42 3.86 5.08
N VAL A 73 -4.43 2.55 5.35
CA VAL A 73 -3.21 1.73 5.33
C VAL A 73 -2.60 1.73 3.93
N MET A 74 -3.41 1.82 2.87
CA MET A 74 -2.93 1.93 1.48
C MET A 74 -2.40 3.31 1.13
N CYS A 75 -3.09 4.36 1.57
CA CYS A 75 -2.61 5.73 1.41
C CYS A 75 -1.23 5.91 2.08
N GLN A 76 -1.08 5.41 3.31
CA GLN A 76 0.21 5.43 4.01
C GLN A 76 1.28 4.64 3.25
N LEU A 77 0.95 3.46 2.73
CA LEU A 77 1.90 2.66 1.96
C LEU A 77 2.37 3.39 0.69
N LYS A 78 1.46 4.08 0.01
CA LYS A 78 1.82 4.89 -1.15
C LYS A 78 2.74 6.05 -0.77
N ALA A 79 2.45 6.76 0.32
CA ALA A 79 3.30 7.84 0.79
C ALA A 79 4.72 7.33 1.13
N ASP A 80 4.82 6.19 1.80
CA ASP A 80 6.11 5.56 2.09
C ASP A 80 6.85 5.19 0.79
N MET A 81 6.17 4.59 -0.20
CA MET A 81 6.77 4.26 -1.51
C MET A 81 7.22 5.51 -2.29
N ASP A 82 6.43 6.58 -2.27
CA ASP A 82 6.77 7.85 -2.91
C ASP A 82 7.98 8.49 -2.21
N GLN A 83 8.06 8.42 -0.88
CA GLN A 83 9.22 8.88 -0.11
C GLN A 83 10.48 8.07 -0.43
N MET A 84 10.40 6.74 -0.47
CA MET A 84 11.55 5.88 -0.80
C MET A 84 12.05 6.12 -2.23
N LYS A 85 11.13 6.33 -3.19
CA LYS A 85 11.51 6.69 -4.57
C LYS A 85 12.21 8.05 -4.63
N ASN A 86 11.75 9.03 -3.86
CA ASN A 86 12.38 10.35 -3.79
C ASN A 86 13.78 10.29 -3.15
N GLU A 87 14.01 9.33 -2.25
CA GLU A 87 15.33 9.02 -1.69
C GLU A 87 16.26 8.25 -2.66
N GLY A 88 15.79 7.88 -3.86
CA GLY A 88 16.61 7.25 -4.90
C GLY A 88 17.03 5.80 -4.61
N ARG A 89 16.28 5.05 -3.79
CA ARG A 89 16.51 3.62 -3.49
C ARG A 89 15.61 2.67 -4.27
#